data_AF-A0AAE8F6C9-F1
#
_entry.id   AF-A0AAE8F6C9-F1
#
_cell.length_a   1.000
_cell.length_b   1.000
_cell.length_c   1.000
_cell.angle_alpha   90.00
_cell.angle_beta   90.00
_cell.angle_gamma   90.00
#
_symmetry.space_group_name_H-M   'P 1'
#
loop_
_entity.id
_entity.type
_entity.pdbx_description
1 polymer ?
#
loop_
_entity_poly.entity_id
_entity_poly.type
_entity_poly.pdbx_seq_one_letter_code
_entity_poly.pdbx_strand_id
1 'polypeptide(L)'
;MTDRWRVAQCIVGSALLLSASAAWSASFDCKQVSTPVEKRLCAVPALANLDDQLDEAYRRVLEATPRASIAAVRDQQRTWLRQRNACAQDAKLDDCLQRSLKARVDVLGKALTTQQQTLDRIIASIPTAPADAARQLQGYDAPLASAWLAYLHQFVPAAGVDAALAKARFDSARSALRKTDKFAASLLDDVEGAPAMQQQERVLTLLRMWIERDDSTQRPYVHCFIFAAVGEPAYDAFGPLYGSTRDSFAPICKPPGGLFALSSWKQLEAGFAGLIEAMSKDAGTIRYASYAEWRIIALRAAVAPLLYLQPDLRKRYGNDPDQAISAWSGEDSDWPAAERKAVRALLPKVRADTAAWLVGEKRMPAKQADQVAAAIVAAWVNARLASRAKSG
;
A
#
# COMPACT_ATOMS: atom_id res chain seq x y z
N MET A 1 56.78 -51.62 41.29
CA MET A 1 57.94 -51.59 40.37
C MET A 1 57.61 -52.49 39.19
N THR A 2 57.74 -51.93 37.98
CA THR A 2 57.86 -52.56 36.64
C THR A 2 56.65 -53.38 36.14
N ASP A 3 56.11 -53.21 34.93
CA ASP A 3 56.75 -52.79 33.67
C ASP A 3 55.78 -52.12 32.68
N ARG A 4 56.36 -51.32 31.79
CA ARG A 4 55.70 -50.60 30.69
C ARG A 4 55.62 -51.50 29.46
N TRP A 5 54.45 -51.61 28.82
CA TRP A 5 54.39 -51.98 27.40
C TRP A 5 53.33 -51.15 26.66
N ARG A 6 53.76 -50.63 25.50
CA ARG A 6 53.04 -49.73 24.61
C ARG A 6 52.20 -50.54 23.64
N VAL A 7 50.97 -50.09 23.34
CA VAL A 7 50.36 -50.32 22.03
C VAL A 7 49.78 -48.99 21.53
N ALA A 8 50.22 -48.62 20.33
CA ALA A 8 49.82 -47.45 19.59
C ALA A 8 48.44 -47.65 18.95
N GLN A 9 47.64 -46.59 18.87
CA GLN A 9 46.57 -46.51 17.88
C GLN A 9 46.38 -45.07 17.42
N CYS A 10 46.74 -44.85 16.16
CA CYS A 10 46.52 -43.64 15.38
C CYS A 10 45.02 -43.48 15.09
N ILE A 11 44.44 -42.34 15.44
CA ILE A 11 43.18 -41.88 14.85
C ILE A 11 43.48 -40.54 14.16
N VAL A 12 43.73 -40.62 12.86
CA VAL A 12 43.73 -39.46 11.96
C VAL A 12 42.28 -39.14 11.65
N GLY A 13 41.69 -38.22 12.43
CA GLY A 13 40.37 -37.67 12.14
C GLY A 13 40.43 -36.72 10.95
N SER A 14 40.04 -37.21 9.77
CA SER A 14 39.84 -36.37 8.58
C SER A 14 38.61 -35.50 8.79
N ALA A 15 38.79 -34.21 9.04
CA ALA A 15 37.73 -33.22 9.05
C ALA A 15 37.27 -32.95 7.61
N LEU A 16 36.18 -33.57 7.18
CA LEU A 16 35.45 -33.17 5.98
C LEU A 16 34.80 -31.80 6.23
N LEU A 17 35.41 -30.76 5.67
CA LEU A 17 34.80 -29.45 5.50
C LEU A 17 33.68 -29.58 4.46
N LEU A 18 32.44 -29.74 4.93
CA LEU A 18 31.24 -29.52 4.13
C LEU A 18 31.11 -28.01 3.87
N SER A 19 31.78 -27.53 2.83
CA SER A 19 31.45 -26.25 2.20
C SER A 19 30.09 -26.39 1.53
N ALA A 20 29.03 -26.01 2.25
CA ALA A 20 27.73 -25.75 1.65
C ALA A 20 27.91 -24.61 0.64
N SER A 21 28.15 -24.95 -0.62
CA SER A 21 28.07 -23.98 -1.71
C SER A 21 26.62 -23.54 -1.76
N ALA A 22 26.34 -22.29 -1.39
CA ALA A 22 25.07 -21.66 -1.67
C ALA A 22 24.80 -21.87 -3.17
N ALA A 23 23.79 -22.67 -3.50
CA ALA A 23 23.40 -22.89 -4.88
C ALA A 23 22.83 -21.57 -5.39
N TRP A 24 23.69 -20.74 -6.00
CA TRP A 24 23.25 -19.58 -6.76
C TRP A 24 22.64 -20.10 -8.06
N SER A 25 21.33 -19.97 -8.19
CA SER A 25 20.64 -20.24 -9.45
C SER A 25 20.47 -18.92 -10.21
N ALA A 26 20.65 -18.97 -11.52
CA ALA A 26 20.06 -17.98 -12.41
C ALA A 26 18.53 -18.17 -12.44
N SER A 27 17.82 -17.43 -13.29
CA SER A 27 16.34 -17.51 -13.41
C SER A 27 15.82 -18.85 -13.97
N PHE A 28 16.71 -19.83 -14.19
CA PHE A 28 16.46 -21.15 -14.76
C PHE A 28 17.27 -22.24 -14.03
N ASP A 29 16.89 -23.50 -14.24
CA ASP A 29 17.57 -24.65 -13.62
C ASP A 29 18.99 -24.83 -14.18
N CYS A 30 19.97 -24.44 -13.39
CA CYS A 30 21.40 -24.56 -13.71
C CYS A 30 21.88 -25.99 -13.97
N LYS A 31 21.09 -27.02 -13.64
CA LYS A 31 21.40 -28.42 -13.95
C LYS A 31 21.01 -28.83 -15.37
N GLN A 32 20.16 -28.03 -16.04
CA GLN A 32 19.60 -28.32 -17.36
C GLN A 32 20.13 -27.39 -18.46
N VAL A 33 21.24 -26.70 -18.21
CA VAL A 33 21.81 -25.69 -19.12
C VAL A 33 22.67 -26.33 -20.20
N SER A 34 22.59 -25.79 -21.43
CA SER A 34 23.32 -26.35 -22.58
C SER A 34 24.24 -25.34 -23.25
N THR A 35 23.93 -24.04 -23.17
CA THR A 35 24.70 -23.01 -23.88
C THR A 35 25.89 -22.47 -23.05
N PRO A 36 26.97 -21.98 -23.70
CA PRO A 36 28.09 -21.35 -23.00
C PRO A 36 27.66 -20.17 -22.12
N VAL A 37 26.68 -19.38 -22.58
CA VAL A 37 26.14 -18.25 -21.81
C VAL A 37 25.42 -18.74 -20.56
N GLU A 38 24.49 -19.69 -20.66
CA GLU A 38 23.76 -20.22 -19.49
C GLU A 38 24.71 -20.84 -18.47
N LYS A 39 25.69 -21.63 -18.93
CA LYS A 39 26.74 -22.18 -18.06
C LYS A 39 27.49 -21.07 -17.33
N ARG A 40 27.78 -19.95 -18.02
CA ARG A 40 28.49 -18.82 -17.40
C ARG A 40 27.61 -18.06 -16.40
N LEU A 41 26.34 -17.84 -16.70
CA LEU A 41 25.37 -17.24 -15.78
C LEU A 41 25.27 -18.05 -14.48
N CYS A 42 25.22 -19.38 -14.57
CA CYS A 42 25.19 -20.27 -13.41
C CYS A 42 26.52 -20.31 -12.62
N ALA A 43 27.66 -20.13 -13.30
CA ALA A 43 28.97 -20.18 -12.66
C ALA A 43 29.38 -18.88 -11.95
N VAL A 44 28.82 -17.73 -12.36
CA VAL A 44 29.20 -16.41 -11.84
C VAL A 44 28.06 -15.81 -11.02
N PRO A 45 28.22 -15.66 -9.69
CA PRO A 45 27.12 -15.24 -8.81
C PRO A 45 26.57 -13.85 -9.13
N ALA A 46 27.46 -12.92 -9.50
CA ALA A 46 27.07 -11.57 -9.90
C ALA A 46 26.23 -11.56 -11.19
N LEU A 47 26.47 -12.49 -12.11
CA LEU A 47 25.69 -12.61 -13.35
C LEU A 47 24.36 -13.32 -13.11
N ALA A 48 24.33 -14.36 -12.25
CA ALA A 48 23.09 -15.02 -11.83
C ALA A 48 22.12 -14.00 -11.20
N ASN A 49 22.59 -13.18 -10.26
CA ASN A 49 21.77 -12.14 -9.62
C ASN A 49 21.23 -11.10 -10.63
N LEU A 50 22.02 -10.73 -11.63
CA LEU A 50 21.55 -9.82 -12.69
C LEU A 50 20.50 -10.49 -13.59
N ASP A 51 20.62 -11.79 -13.84
CA ASP A 51 19.64 -12.57 -14.60
C ASP A 51 18.31 -12.72 -13.82
N ASP A 52 18.37 -12.94 -12.51
CA ASP A 52 17.17 -12.96 -11.64
C ASP A 52 16.44 -11.62 -11.64
N GLN A 53 17.17 -10.50 -11.49
CA GLN A 53 16.60 -9.15 -11.57
C GLN A 53 15.93 -8.89 -12.93
N LEU A 54 16.53 -9.40 -14.00
CA LEU A 54 16.01 -9.28 -15.35
C LEU A 54 14.73 -10.10 -15.55
N ASP A 55 14.70 -11.34 -15.05
CA ASP A 55 13.50 -12.18 -15.09
C ASP A 55 12.34 -11.55 -14.31
N GLU A 56 12.62 -11.04 -13.11
CA GLU A 56 11.62 -10.34 -12.30
C GLU A 56 11.08 -9.12 -13.06
N ALA A 57 11.95 -8.25 -13.59
CA ALA A 57 11.54 -7.09 -14.37
C ALA A 57 10.71 -7.49 -15.60
N TYR A 58 11.11 -8.56 -16.29
CA TYR A 58 10.39 -9.07 -17.46
C TYR A 58 8.99 -9.59 -17.09
N ARG A 59 8.86 -10.37 -16.02
CA ARG A 59 7.55 -10.84 -15.52
C ARG A 59 6.63 -9.67 -15.17
N ARG A 60 7.14 -8.65 -14.49
CA ARG A 60 6.38 -7.44 -14.15
C ARG A 60 5.92 -6.67 -15.38
N VAL A 61 6.77 -6.54 -16.40
CA VAL A 61 6.37 -5.93 -17.68
C VAL A 61 5.23 -6.72 -18.31
N LEU A 62 5.31 -8.05 -18.35
CA LEU A 62 4.23 -8.88 -18.90
C LEU A 62 2.92 -8.69 -18.14
N GLU A 63 2.95 -8.65 -16.81
CA GLU A 63 1.77 -8.45 -15.97
C GLU A 63 1.14 -7.06 -16.16
N ALA A 64 1.96 -6.03 -16.37
CA ALA A 64 1.49 -4.65 -16.60
C ALA A 64 1.08 -4.39 -18.07
N THR A 65 1.35 -5.31 -18.99
CA THR A 65 1.11 -5.11 -20.43
C THR A 65 -0.30 -5.57 -20.82
N PRO A 66 -1.05 -4.79 -21.64
CA PRO A 66 -2.32 -5.24 -22.21
C PRO A 66 -2.14 -6.52 -23.03
N ARG A 67 -3.14 -7.42 -23.00
CA ARG A 67 -3.13 -8.71 -23.71
C ARG A 67 -2.68 -8.60 -25.16
N ALA A 68 -3.16 -7.59 -25.88
CA ALA A 68 -2.85 -7.36 -27.30
C ALA A 68 -1.35 -7.08 -27.57
N SER A 69 -0.60 -6.61 -26.57
CA SER A 69 0.81 -6.23 -26.70
C SER A 69 1.78 -7.26 -26.11
N ILE A 70 1.29 -8.29 -25.41
CA ILE A 70 2.13 -9.32 -24.76
C ILE A 70 3.01 -10.06 -25.78
N ALA A 71 2.49 -10.38 -26.96
CA ALA A 71 3.25 -11.07 -28.00
C ALA A 71 4.49 -10.24 -28.43
N ALA A 72 4.31 -8.94 -28.64
CA ALA A 72 5.41 -8.04 -29.01
C ALA A 72 6.50 -7.97 -27.92
N VAL A 73 6.11 -7.93 -26.63
CA VAL A 73 7.06 -7.95 -25.51
C VAL A 73 7.87 -9.25 -25.50
N ARG A 74 7.21 -10.39 -25.71
CA ARG A 74 7.88 -11.70 -25.81
C ARG A 74 8.85 -11.76 -26.98
N ASP A 75 8.50 -11.17 -28.12
CA ASP A 75 9.33 -11.17 -29.33
C ASP A 75 10.59 -10.30 -29.16
N GLN A 76 10.44 -9.15 -28.50
CA GLN A 76 11.56 -8.31 -28.11
C GLN A 76 12.51 -9.05 -27.16
N GLN A 77 11.97 -9.78 -26.17
CA GLN A 77 12.78 -10.58 -25.25
C GLN A 77 13.54 -11.71 -25.97
N ARG A 78 12.88 -12.45 -26.88
CA ARG A 78 13.55 -13.51 -27.68
C ARG A 78 14.63 -12.94 -28.57
N THR A 79 14.41 -11.75 -29.13
CA THR A 79 15.42 -11.05 -29.94
C THR A 79 16.63 -10.65 -29.10
N TRP A 80 16.40 -10.08 -27.92
CA TRP A 80 17.47 -9.75 -26.99
C TRP A 80 18.25 -11.00 -26.52
N LEU A 81 17.58 -12.13 -26.27
CA LEU A 81 18.27 -13.39 -25.90
C LEU A 81 19.25 -13.84 -26.99
N ARG A 82 18.91 -13.70 -28.28
CA ARG A 82 19.83 -13.98 -29.39
C ARG A 82 21.04 -13.04 -29.37
N GLN A 83 20.83 -11.75 -29.10
CA GLN A 83 21.91 -10.77 -28.98
C GLN A 83 22.83 -11.07 -27.79
N ARG A 84 22.26 -11.38 -26.62
CA ARG A 84 23.01 -11.80 -25.42
C ARG A 84 23.85 -13.04 -25.70
N ASN A 85 23.30 -14.02 -26.41
CA ASN A 85 24.00 -15.26 -26.70
C ASN A 85 25.24 -15.07 -27.61
N ALA A 86 25.31 -13.97 -28.37
CA ALA A 86 26.51 -13.63 -29.13
C ALA A 86 27.72 -13.28 -28.24
N CYS A 87 27.52 -12.93 -26.96
CA CYS A 87 28.62 -12.75 -26.00
C CYS A 87 29.49 -13.99 -25.83
N ALA A 88 29.01 -15.19 -26.17
CA ALA A 88 29.83 -16.41 -26.18
C ALA A 88 31.06 -16.32 -27.10
N GLN A 89 31.05 -15.42 -28.08
CA GLN A 89 32.15 -15.18 -29.00
C GLN A 89 33.02 -13.97 -28.58
N ASP A 90 32.66 -13.26 -27.51
CA ASP A 90 33.41 -12.12 -27.00
C ASP A 90 34.58 -12.62 -26.14
N ALA A 91 35.79 -12.11 -26.41
CA ALA A 91 36.99 -12.42 -25.61
C ALA A 91 36.83 -12.05 -24.13
N LYS A 92 35.93 -11.11 -23.80
CA LYS A 92 35.55 -10.70 -22.45
C LYS A 92 34.08 -11.04 -22.17
N LEU A 93 33.77 -12.34 -22.17
CA LEU A 93 32.43 -12.90 -21.95
C LEU A 93 31.68 -12.25 -20.77
N ASP A 94 32.30 -12.16 -19.60
CA ASP A 94 31.66 -11.63 -18.39
C ASP A 94 31.28 -10.16 -18.54
N ASP A 95 32.19 -9.34 -19.08
CA ASP A 95 31.95 -7.93 -19.31
C ASP A 95 30.82 -7.74 -20.34
N CYS A 96 30.79 -8.57 -21.39
CA CYS A 96 29.72 -8.56 -22.39
C CYS A 96 28.37 -8.91 -21.75
N LEU A 97 28.31 -9.99 -20.98
CA LEU A 97 27.09 -10.43 -20.30
C LEU A 97 26.62 -9.39 -19.28
N GLN A 98 27.52 -8.87 -18.45
CA GLN A 98 27.20 -7.86 -17.45
C GLN A 98 26.61 -6.60 -18.11
N ARG A 99 27.20 -6.11 -19.20
CA ARG A 99 26.65 -4.96 -19.95
C ARG A 99 25.28 -5.28 -20.55
N SER A 100 25.13 -6.45 -21.17
CA SER A 100 23.88 -6.86 -21.83
C SER A 100 22.73 -7.02 -20.83
N LEU A 101 22.96 -7.68 -19.69
CA LEU A 101 21.96 -7.87 -18.64
C LEU A 101 21.54 -6.53 -18.03
N LYS A 102 22.50 -5.69 -17.62
CA LYS A 102 22.21 -4.36 -17.05
C LYS A 102 21.41 -3.49 -18.01
N ALA A 103 21.84 -3.40 -19.27
CA ALA A 103 21.12 -2.63 -20.28
C ALA A 103 19.68 -3.14 -20.48
N ARG A 104 19.46 -4.46 -20.41
CA ARG A 104 18.12 -5.03 -20.55
C ARG A 104 17.24 -4.78 -19.33
N VAL A 105 17.78 -4.89 -18.12
CA VAL A 105 17.08 -4.51 -16.87
C VAL A 105 16.60 -3.05 -16.98
N ASP A 106 17.47 -2.14 -17.43
CA ASP A 106 17.10 -0.72 -17.62
C ASP A 106 15.97 -0.53 -18.65
N VAL A 107 16.03 -1.25 -19.77
CA VAL A 107 14.98 -1.23 -20.81
C VAL A 107 13.65 -1.75 -20.26
N LEU A 108 13.67 -2.85 -19.52
CA LEU A 108 12.48 -3.45 -18.91
C LEU A 108 11.91 -2.54 -17.82
N GLY A 109 12.76 -1.90 -17.00
CA GLY A 109 12.34 -0.91 -16.01
C GLY A 109 11.61 0.28 -16.65
N LYS A 110 12.16 0.85 -17.73
CA LYS A 110 11.50 1.94 -18.49
C LYS A 110 10.17 1.48 -19.11
N ALA A 111 10.14 0.27 -19.66
CA ALA A 111 8.92 -0.31 -20.21
C ALA A 111 7.85 -0.47 -19.13
N LEU A 112 8.22 -0.99 -17.97
CA LEU A 112 7.32 -1.17 -16.83
C LEU A 112 6.73 0.17 -16.37
N THR A 113 7.57 1.19 -16.15
CA THR A 113 7.11 2.55 -15.80
C THR A 113 6.12 3.08 -16.83
N THR A 114 6.38 2.88 -18.13
CA THR A 114 5.48 3.32 -19.21
C THR A 114 4.14 2.60 -19.16
N GLN A 115 4.13 1.29 -18.88
CA GLN A 115 2.90 0.51 -18.75
C GLN A 115 2.09 0.93 -17.52
N GLN A 116 2.75 1.13 -16.36
CA GLN A 116 2.12 1.63 -15.15
C GLN A 116 1.48 3.01 -15.36
N GLN A 117 2.22 3.95 -15.96
CA GLN A 117 1.69 5.28 -16.30
C GLN A 117 0.51 5.22 -17.28
N THR A 118 0.48 4.22 -18.16
CA THR A 118 -0.66 4.02 -19.07
C THR A 118 -1.88 3.54 -18.31
N LEU A 119 -1.73 2.54 -17.43
CA LEU A 119 -2.81 2.08 -16.56
C LEU A 119 -3.33 3.21 -15.66
N ASP A 120 -2.45 4.04 -15.13
CA ASP A 120 -2.80 5.20 -14.31
C ASP A 120 -3.62 6.24 -15.04
N ARG A 121 -3.28 6.55 -16.30
CA ARG A 121 -4.07 7.44 -17.14
C ARG A 121 -5.47 6.90 -17.39
N ILE A 122 -5.61 5.59 -17.57
CA ILE A 122 -6.91 4.93 -17.73
C ILE A 122 -7.74 5.03 -16.44
N ILE A 123 -7.12 4.80 -15.28
CA ILE A 123 -7.79 4.91 -13.98
C ILE A 123 -8.20 6.37 -13.71
N ALA A 124 -7.30 7.32 -13.98
CA ALA A 124 -7.57 8.75 -13.79
C ALA A 124 -8.69 9.28 -14.71
N SER A 125 -8.97 8.63 -15.84
CA SER A 125 -10.07 9.01 -16.72
C SER A 125 -11.44 8.46 -16.29
N ILE A 126 -11.51 7.61 -15.26
CA ILE A 126 -12.79 7.04 -14.78
C ILE A 126 -13.85 8.10 -14.49
N PRO A 127 -13.57 9.21 -13.78
CA PRO A 127 -14.60 10.20 -13.46
C PRO A 127 -15.21 10.91 -14.68
N THR A 128 -14.48 11.01 -15.79
CA THR A 128 -14.89 11.78 -16.98
C THR A 128 -15.28 10.89 -18.16
N ALA A 129 -14.74 9.69 -18.25
CA ALA A 129 -14.97 8.73 -19.35
C ALA A 129 -15.02 7.28 -18.83
N PRO A 130 -16.00 6.93 -17.96
CA PRO A 130 -16.02 5.64 -17.28
C PRO A 130 -16.18 4.44 -18.21
N ALA A 131 -16.99 4.54 -19.28
CA ALA A 131 -17.17 3.48 -20.25
C ALA A 131 -15.88 3.19 -21.04
N ASP A 132 -15.17 4.24 -21.46
CA ASP A 132 -13.90 4.10 -22.17
C ASP A 132 -12.79 3.57 -21.29
N ALA A 133 -12.74 3.99 -20.02
CA ALA A 133 -11.85 3.42 -19.03
C ALA A 133 -12.11 1.92 -18.83
N ALA A 134 -13.38 1.52 -18.68
CA ALA A 134 -13.78 0.13 -18.57
C ALA A 134 -13.33 -0.70 -19.78
N ARG A 135 -13.58 -0.22 -21.01
CA ARG A 135 -13.15 -0.91 -22.25
C ARG A 135 -11.64 -1.12 -22.29
N GLN A 136 -10.86 -0.11 -21.91
CA GLN A 136 -9.40 -0.21 -21.89
C GLN A 136 -8.90 -1.17 -20.79
N LEU A 137 -9.47 -1.11 -19.58
CA LEU A 137 -9.12 -2.00 -18.47
C LEU A 137 -9.41 -3.48 -18.79
N GLN A 138 -10.46 -3.78 -19.57
CA GLN A 138 -10.72 -5.14 -20.04
C GLN A 138 -9.58 -5.72 -20.89
N GLY A 139 -8.74 -4.87 -21.49
CA GLY A 139 -7.54 -5.28 -22.22
C GLY A 139 -6.44 -5.86 -21.32
N TYR A 140 -6.49 -5.64 -20.01
CA TYR A 140 -5.49 -6.08 -19.05
C TYR A 140 -5.95 -7.35 -18.31
N ASP A 141 -4.99 -8.23 -18.03
CA ASP A 141 -5.17 -9.38 -17.12
C ASP A 141 -4.64 -9.09 -15.72
N ALA A 142 -4.00 -7.93 -15.53
CA ALA A 142 -3.47 -7.46 -14.26
C ALA A 142 -4.56 -7.52 -13.16
N PRO A 143 -4.24 -8.01 -11.96
CA PRO A 143 -5.20 -8.07 -10.87
C PRO A 143 -5.75 -6.70 -10.45
N LEU A 144 -4.92 -5.65 -10.51
CA LEU A 144 -5.37 -4.28 -10.24
C LEU A 144 -6.43 -3.82 -11.25
N ALA A 145 -6.25 -4.08 -12.55
CA ALA A 145 -7.26 -3.74 -13.56
C ALA A 145 -8.55 -4.54 -13.33
N SER A 146 -8.43 -5.80 -12.91
CA SER A 146 -9.57 -6.65 -12.56
C SER A 146 -10.33 -6.12 -11.33
N ALA A 147 -9.63 -5.65 -10.29
CA ALA A 147 -10.25 -4.99 -9.14
C ALA A 147 -10.97 -3.68 -9.53
N TRP A 148 -10.40 -2.89 -10.44
CA TRP A 148 -11.06 -1.70 -10.99
C TRP A 148 -12.33 -2.03 -11.79
N LEU A 149 -12.36 -3.12 -12.56
CA LEU A 149 -13.57 -3.53 -13.26
C LEU A 149 -14.69 -3.93 -12.28
N ALA A 150 -14.35 -4.61 -11.18
CA ALA A 150 -15.31 -4.89 -10.12
C ALA A 150 -15.82 -3.60 -9.45
N TYR A 151 -14.94 -2.63 -9.20
CA TYR A 151 -15.31 -1.31 -8.70
C TYR A 151 -16.26 -0.57 -9.65
N LEU A 152 -15.94 -0.54 -10.94
CA LEU A 152 -16.74 0.15 -11.95
C LEU A 152 -18.16 -0.42 -12.03
N HIS A 153 -18.30 -1.74 -12.00
CA HIS A 153 -19.62 -2.37 -11.91
C HIS A 153 -20.40 -1.96 -10.65
N GLN A 154 -19.73 -1.98 -9.49
CA GLN A 154 -20.38 -1.75 -8.20
C GLN A 154 -20.78 -0.28 -7.96
N PHE A 155 -19.97 0.68 -8.44
CA PHE A 155 -20.11 2.09 -8.07
C PHE A 155 -20.30 3.04 -9.25
N VAL A 156 -20.09 2.60 -10.49
CA VAL A 156 -20.13 3.47 -11.68
C VAL A 156 -20.98 2.83 -12.78
N PRO A 157 -22.33 2.86 -12.68
CA PRO A 157 -23.20 2.23 -13.67
C PRO A 157 -22.94 2.67 -15.12
N ALA A 158 -22.56 3.94 -15.32
CA ALA A 158 -22.20 4.50 -16.62
C ALA A 158 -20.95 3.85 -17.27
N ALA A 159 -20.19 3.05 -16.54
CA ALA A 159 -19.06 2.29 -17.07
C ALA A 159 -19.49 1.08 -17.92
N GLY A 160 -20.74 0.61 -17.78
CA GLY A 160 -21.29 -0.49 -18.57
C GLY A 160 -20.60 -1.84 -18.36
N VAL A 161 -19.97 -2.07 -17.20
CA VAL A 161 -19.36 -3.36 -16.87
C VAL A 161 -20.46 -4.34 -16.46
N ASP A 162 -20.60 -5.43 -17.22
CA ASP A 162 -21.56 -6.51 -16.95
C ASP A 162 -21.26 -7.25 -15.63
N ALA A 163 -22.31 -7.76 -14.98
CA ALA A 163 -22.22 -8.43 -13.68
C ALA A 163 -21.39 -9.72 -13.73
N ALA A 164 -21.52 -10.54 -14.79
CA ALA A 164 -20.75 -11.77 -14.94
C ALA A 164 -19.27 -11.46 -15.15
N LEU A 165 -18.96 -10.43 -15.96
CA LEU A 165 -17.60 -9.92 -16.12
C LEU A 165 -17.03 -9.40 -14.80
N ALA A 166 -17.78 -8.58 -14.07
CA ALA A 166 -17.35 -8.02 -12.79
C ALA A 166 -17.05 -9.12 -11.76
N LYS A 167 -17.91 -10.14 -11.66
CA LYS A 167 -17.70 -11.30 -10.78
C LYS A 167 -16.44 -12.05 -11.16
N ALA A 168 -16.26 -12.39 -12.44
CA ALA A 168 -15.08 -13.10 -12.92
C ALA A 168 -13.77 -12.33 -12.63
N ARG A 169 -13.81 -10.99 -12.77
CA ARG A 169 -12.67 -10.12 -12.48
C ARG A 169 -12.37 -10.01 -10.99
N PHE A 170 -13.40 -9.90 -10.15
CA PHE A 170 -13.25 -9.96 -8.69
C PHE A 170 -12.62 -11.29 -8.25
N ASP A 171 -13.14 -12.42 -8.73
CA ASP A 171 -12.65 -13.75 -8.36
C ASP A 171 -11.19 -13.97 -8.80
N SER A 172 -10.85 -13.51 -10.02
CA SER A 172 -9.48 -13.53 -10.53
C SER A 172 -8.52 -12.72 -9.65
N ALA A 173 -8.88 -11.47 -9.34
CA ALA A 173 -8.07 -10.59 -8.49
C ALA A 173 -7.93 -11.13 -7.06
N ARG A 174 -8.99 -11.69 -6.46
CA ARG A 174 -8.95 -12.33 -5.14
C ARG A 174 -8.08 -13.59 -5.14
N SER A 175 -8.15 -14.41 -6.19
CA SER A 175 -7.32 -15.60 -6.36
C SER A 175 -5.83 -15.25 -6.49
N ALA A 176 -5.52 -14.23 -7.30
CA ALA A 176 -4.16 -13.70 -7.42
C ALA A 176 -3.65 -13.14 -6.08
N LEU A 177 -4.50 -12.47 -5.31
CA LEU A 177 -4.14 -11.96 -3.99
C LEU A 177 -3.84 -13.13 -3.05
N ARG A 178 -4.65 -14.19 -3.03
CA ARG A 178 -4.42 -15.37 -2.18
C ARG A 178 -3.09 -16.08 -2.47
N LYS A 179 -2.64 -16.08 -3.72
CA LYS A 179 -1.33 -16.66 -4.10
C LYS A 179 -0.15 -15.84 -3.56
N THR A 180 -0.33 -14.53 -3.39
CA THR A 180 0.75 -13.60 -3.05
C THR A 180 0.72 -13.13 -1.59
N ASP A 181 -0.47 -13.07 -0.99
CA ASP A 181 -0.71 -12.66 0.40
C ASP A 181 -1.99 -13.35 0.92
N LYS A 182 -1.80 -14.53 1.51
CA LYS A 182 -2.89 -15.35 2.05
C LYS A 182 -3.65 -14.63 3.17
N PHE A 183 -2.95 -13.84 3.98
CA PHE A 183 -3.55 -13.14 5.11
C PHE A 183 -4.47 -12.02 4.63
N ALA A 184 -3.99 -11.13 3.76
CA ALA A 184 -4.82 -10.09 3.17
C ALA A 184 -6.05 -10.69 2.45
N ALA A 185 -5.84 -11.75 1.66
CA ALA A 185 -6.94 -12.42 0.98
C ALA A 185 -7.98 -13.03 1.93
N SER A 186 -7.58 -13.45 3.14
CA SER A 186 -8.50 -14.03 4.12
C SER A 186 -9.45 -13.02 4.74
N LEU A 187 -9.12 -11.72 4.72
CA LEU A 187 -10.03 -10.65 5.18
C LEU A 187 -11.27 -10.49 4.28
N LEU A 188 -11.27 -11.08 3.08
CA LEU A 188 -12.40 -11.09 2.15
C LEU A 188 -13.25 -12.37 2.28
N ASP A 189 -12.85 -13.32 3.10
CA ASP A 189 -13.59 -14.55 3.36
C ASP A 189 -14.69 -14.30 4.39
N ASP A 190 -15.81 -15.01 4.25
CA ASP A 190 -16.84 -14.99 5.28
C ASP A 190 -16.35 -15.71 6.52
N VAL A 191 -16.54 -15.08 7.69
CA VAL A 191 -16.16 -15.65 8.99
C VAL A 191 -17.40 -16.27 9.60
N GLU A 192 -17.30 -17.55 9.99
CA GLU A 192 -18.39 -18.27 10.65
C GLU A 192 -18.80 -17.55 11.95
N GLY A 193 -20.10 -17.33 12.13
CA GLY A 193 -20.64 -16.63 13.30
C GLY A 193 -20.53 -15.10 13.24
N ALA A 194 -19.94 -14.52 12.19
CA ALA A 194 -19.93 -13.08 11.96
C ALA A 194 -20.88 -12.68 10.80
N PRO A 195 -21.45 -11.46 10.81
CA PRO A 195 -22.15 -10.95 9.65
C PRO A 195 -21.25 -10.93 8.42
N ALA A 196 -21.77 -11.41 7.29
CA ALA A 196 -21.07 -11.40 6.02
C ALA A 196 -20.71 -9.96 5.61
N MET A 197 -19.47 -9.76 5.16
CA MET A 197 -19.02 -8.46 4.65
C MET A 197 -19.92 -8.05 3.46
N GLN A 198 -20.37 -6.80 3.45
CA GLN A 198 -21.21 -6.30 2.35
C GLN A 198 -20.44 -6.33 1.03
N GLN A 199 -21.13 -6.57 -0.09
CA GLN A 199 -20.47 -6.68 -1.39
C GLN A 199 -19.68 -5.40 -1.76
N GLN A 200 -20.24 -4.23 -1.47
CA GLN A 200 -19.56 -2.94 -1.68
C GLN A 200 -18.24 -2.83 -0.91
N GLU A 201 -18.23 -3.30 0.33
CA GLU A 201 -17.05 -3.29 1.20
C GLU A 201 -16.01 -4.29 0.69
N ARG A 202 -16.41 -5.51 0.29
CA ARG A 202 -15.49 -6.49 -0.30
C ARG A 202 -14.80 -5.95 -1.55
N VAL A 203 -15.54 -5.27 -2.44
CA VAL A 203 -14.99 -4.70 -3.67
C VAL A 203 -13.98 -3.59 -3.35
N LEU A 204 -14.30 -2.69 -2.43
CA LEU A 204 -13.38 -1.61 -2.04
C LEU A 204 -12.15 -2.14 -1.30
N THR A 205 -12.31 -3.12 -0.42
CA THR A 205 -11.22 -3.76 0.31
C THR A 205 -10.28 -4.50 -0.64
N LEU A 206 -10.81 -5.25 -1.62
CA LEU A 206 -9.98 -5.89 -2.65
C LEU A 206 -9.24 -4.85 -3.50
N LEU A 207 -9.92 -3.76 -3.90
CA LEU A 207 -9.30 -2.68 -4.66
C LEU A 207 -8.17 -2.02 -3.87
N ARG A 208 -8.42 -1.70 -2.60
CA ARG A 208 -7.44 -1.19 -1.64
C ARG A 208 -6.20 -2.10 -1.59
N MET A 209 -6.39 -3.40 -1.40
CA MET A 209 -5.30 -4.38 -1.32
C MET A 209 -4.45 -4.45 -2.60
N TRP A 210 -5.04 -4.18 -3.77
CA TRP A 210 -4.26 -4.11 -5.00
C TRP A 210 -3.56 -2.76 -5.22
N ILE A 211 -4.12 -1.66 -4.71
CA ILE A 211 -3.47 -0.34 -4.78
C ILE A 211 -2.28 -0.29 -3.81
N GLU A 212 -2.40 -0.81 -2.59
CA GLU A 212 -1.32 -0.75 -1.59
C GLU A 212 -0.09 -1.61 -1.95
N ARG A 213 -0.25 -2.55 -2.89
CA ARG A 213 0.81 -3.44 -3.37
C ARG A 213 1.62 -2.87 -4.53
N ASP A 214 1.22 -1.72 -5.04
CA ASP A 214 1.99 -1.04 -6.07
C ASP A 214 3.26 -0.45 -5.44
N ASP A 215 4.40 -1.04 -5.78
CA ASP A 215 5.72 -0.67 -5.26
C ASP A 215 6.32 0.53 -6.02
N SER A 216 5.59 1.13 -6.97
CA SER A 216 6.08 2.30 -7.68
C SER A 216 6.15 3.50 -6.73
N THR A 217 7.38 3.91 -6.42
CA THR A 217 7.73 4.97 -5.46
C THR A 217 7.19 6.36 -5.81
N GLN A 218 6.54 6.52 -6.96
CA GLN A 218 6.05 7.80 -7.49
C GLN A 218 4.63 7.73 -8.07
N ARG A 219 3.84 6.70 -7.75
CA ARG A 219 2.51 6.59 -8.33
C ARG A 219 1.62 7.77 -7.93
N PRO A 220 1.06 8.53 -8.89
CA PRO A 220 0.07 9.54 -8.56
C PRO A 220 -1.15 8.88 -7.91
N TYR A 221 -1.79 9.55 -6.96
CA TYR A 221 -2.99 9.03 -6.32
C TYR A 221 -4.23 9.08 -7.25
N VAL A 222 -4.19 8.32 -8.34
CA VAL A 222 -5.25 8.30 -9.38
C VAL A 222 -6.57 7.73 -8.87
N HIS A 223 -6.58 7.08 -7.71
CA HIS A 223 -7.78 6.54 -7.07
C HIS A 223 -8.51 7.55 -6.17
N CYS A 224 -7.95 8.74 -5.88
CA CYS A 224 -8.54 9.63 -4.86
C CYS A 224 -9.97 10.07 -5.11
N PHE A 225 -10.41 10.07 -6.37
CA PHE A 225 -11.78 10.44 -6.71
C PHE A 225 -12.81 9.55 -6.00
N ILE A 226 -12.44 8.30 -5.65
CA ILE A 226 -13.31 7.34 -4.98
C ILE A 226 -13.86 7.93 -3.67
N PHE A 227 -13.05 8.65 -2.90
CA PHE A 227 -13.47 9.18 -1.59
C PHE A 227 -14.63 10.18 -1.72
N ALA A 228 -14.61 11.01 -2.76
CA ALA A 228 -15.71 11.92 -3.06
C ALA A 228 -16.91 11.21 -3.70
N ALA A 229 -16.65 10.24 -4.58
CA ALA A 229 -17.68 9.56 -5.36
C ALA A 229 -18.49 8.52 -4.54
N VAL A 230 -17.83 7.82 -3.62
CA VAL A 230 -18.42 6.70 -2.85
C VAL A 230 -18.79 7.11 -1.41
N GLY A 231 -18.03 8.02 -0.80
CA GLY A 231 -18.26 8.46 0.58
C GLY A 231 -17.80 7.43 1.62
N GLU A 232 -18.55 7.28 2.71
CA GLU A 232 -18.13 6.55 3.92
C GLU A 232 -17.59 5.13 3.67
N PRO A 233 -18.19 4.28 2.82
CA PRO A 233 -17.64 2.95 2.55
C PRO A 233 -16.19 2.98 2.04
N ALA A 234 -15.80 4.01 1.28
CA ALA A 234 -14.42 4.15 0.81
C ALA A 234 -13.48 4.60 1.94
N TYR A 235 -13.93 5.46 2.84
CA TYR A 235 -13.12 5.87 4.00
C TYR A 235 -12.87 4.71 4.96
N ASP A 236 -13.87 3.85 5.16
CA ASP A 236 -13.73 2.66 5.99
C ASP A 236 -12.81 1.63 5.32
N ALA A 237 -13.03 1.28 4.05
CA ALA A 237 -12.20 0.30 3.35
C ALA A 237 -10.73 0.74 3.16
N PHE A 238 -10.47 2.05 3.01
CA PHE A 238 -9.12 2.60 2.91
C PHE A 238 -8.56 3.07 4.25
N GLY A 239 -9.26 2.83 5.35
CA GLY A 239 -8.80 3.18 6.68
C GLY A 239 -7.83 2.16 7.29
N PRO A 240 -7.81 2.09 8.62
CA PRO A 240 -7.16 1.01 9.35
C PRO A 240 -7.82 -0.32 9.01
N LEU A 241 -7.03 -1.33 8.67
CA LEU A 241 -7.51 -2.64 8.24
C LEU A 241 -6.81 -3.79 8.97
N TYR A 242 -5.49 -3.68 9.16
CA TYR A 242 -4.69 -4.82 9.61
C TYR A 242 -4.39 -4.83 11.11
N GLY A 243 -4.46 -3.68 11.78
CA GLY A 243 -4.03 -3.55 13.16
C GLY A 243 -2.51 -3.71 13.33
N SER A 244 -1.72 -3.35 12.33
CA SER A 244 -0.26 -3.59 12.33
C SER A 244 0.49 -2.57 11.49
N THR A 245 1.82 -2.71 11.39
CA THR A 245 2.67 -1.90 10.50
C THR A 245 2.18 -1.87 9.05
N ARG A 246 1.40 -2.86 8.61
CA ARG A 246 0.81 -2.86 7.27
C ARG A 246 -0.10 -1.65 7.01
N ASP A 247 -0.74 -1.10 8.04
CA ASP A 247 -1.58 0.11 7.92
C ASP A 247 -0.76 1.38 7.58
N SER A 248 0.56 1.36 7.73
CA SER A 248 1.43 2.45 7.24
C SER A 248 1.43 2.57 5.72
N PHE A 249 1.19 1.46 5.01
CA PHE A 249 1.12 1.41 3.54
C PHE A 249 -0.28 1.71 3.00
N ALA A 250 -1.22 2.10 3.87
CA ALA A 250 -2.55 2.49 3.47
C ALA A 250 -2.52 3.57 2.35
N PRO A 251 -3.07 3.33 1.14
CA PRO A 251 -3.22 4.30 0.06
C PRO A 251 -4.27 5.37 0.38
N ILE A 252 -4.13 6.04 1.52
CA ILE A 252 -4.93 7.20 1.89
C ILE A 252 -4.33 8.43 1.22
N CYS A 253 -5.15 9.10 0.42
CA CYS A 253 -4.76 10.29 -0.31
C CYS A 253 -4.34 11.45 0.60
N LYS A 254 -3.49 12.32 0.07
CA LYS A 254 -3.19 13.60 0.73
C LYS A 254 -4.46 14.47 0.79
N PRO A 255 -4.83 15.02 1.96
CA PRO A 255 -5.97 15.93 2.07
C PRO A 255 -5.78 17.19 1.21
N PRO A 256 -6.72 17.54 0.31
CA PRO A 256 -6.64 18.77 -0.48
C PRO A 256 -6.98 20.03 0.33
N GLY A 257 -6.66 21.21 -0.22
CA GLY A 257 -7.15 22.50 0.28
C GLY A 257 -6.52 23.02 1.58
N GLY A 258 -5.56 22.31 2.18
CA GLY A 258 -4.68 22.89 3.20
C GLY A 258 -5.31 23.19 4.56
N LEU A 259 -6.46 22.61 4.92
CA LEU A 259 -7.11 22.81 6.22
C LEU A 259 -6.13 22.61 7.40
N PHE A 260 -5.40 21.51 7.41
CA PHE A 260 -4.44 21.19 8.48
C PHE A 260 -3.12 21.95 8.38
N ALA A 261 -2.94 22.79 7.37
CA ALA A 261 -1.78 23.69 7.25
C ALA A 261 -2.00 25.05 7.96
N LEU A 262 -3.24 25.35 8.38
CA LEU A 262 -3.57 26.55 9.15
C LEU A 262 -2.79 26.58 10.47
N SER A 263 -2.40 27.78 10.90
CA SER A 263 -1.59 27.98 12.12
C SER A 263 -2.24 27.39 13.36
N SER A 264 -3.57 27.52 13.51
CA SER A 264 -4.31 26.94 14.64
C SER A 264 -4.26 25.41 14.66
N TRP A 265 -4.35 24.76 13.50
CA TRP A 265 -4.20 23.30 13.39
C TRP A 265 -2.77 22.84 13.72
N LYS A 266 -1.74 23.56 13.27
CA LYS A 266 -0.34 23.26 13.63
C LYS A 266 -0.09 23.41 15.13
N GLN A 267 -0.64 24.45 15.75
CA GLN A 267 -0.56 24.64 17.21
C GLN A 267 -1.31 23.54 17.96
N LEU A 268 -2.47 23.11 17.46
CA LEU A 268 -3.22 22.01 18.05
C LEU A 268 -2.43 20.70 17.96
N GLU A 269 -1.85 20.41 16.80
CA GLU A 269 -0.97 19.23 16.61
C GLU A 269 0.22 19.25 17.57
N ALA A 270 0.91 20.39 17.70
CA ALA A 270 2.02 20.53 18.63
C ALA A 270 1.60 20.27 20.09
N GLY A 271 0.42 20.70 20.51
CA GLY A 271 -0.11 20.45 21.85
C GLY A 271 -0.47 18.99 22.15
N PHE A 272 -0.49 18.12 21.14
CA PHE A 272 -0.67 16.66 21.29
C PHE A 272 0.64 15.88 21.13
N ALA A 273 1.78 16.53 20.86
CA ALA A 273 3.03 15.86 20.54
C ALA A 273 3.52 14.94 21.67
N GLY A 274 3.49 15.41 22.93
CA GLY A 274 3.87 14.60 24.09
C GLY A 274 2.98 13.38 24.26
N LEU A 275 1.67 13.55 24.17
CA LEU A 275 0.70 12.45 24.25
C LEU A 275 0.94 11.41 23.15
N ILE A 276 1.12 11.86 21.90
CA ILE A 276 1.36 10.96 20.76
C ILE A 276 2.69 10.22 20.93
N GLU A 277 3.75 10.87 21.42
CA GLU A 277 5.04 10.24 21.66
C GLU A 277 4.93 9.15 22.74
N ALA A 278 4.31 9.46 23.88
CA ALA A 278 4.09 8.50 24.97
C ALA A 278 3.32 7.27 24.46
N MET A 279 2.21 7.50 23.76
CA MET A 279 1.41 6.43 23.18
C MET A 279 2.17 5.59 22.15
N SER A 280 3.05 6.22 21.37
CA SER A 280 3.84 5.53 20.35
C SER A 280 4.82 4.53 20.94
N LYS A 281 5.34 4.79 22.15
CA LYS A 281 6.28 3.92 22.86
C LYS A 281 5.60 2.61 23.28
N ASP A 282 4.37 2.69 23.77
CA ASP A 282 3.67 1.54 24.35
C ASP A 282 2.80 0.77 23.34
N ALA A 283 2.35 1.42 22.26
CA ALA A 283 1.38 0.86 21.32
C ALA A 283 1.96 -0.08 20.24
N GLY A 284 3.23 -0.49 20.32
CA GLY A 284 3.83 -1.47 19.39
C GLY A 284 3.50 -1.20 17.90
N THR A 285 3.02 -2.22 17.18
CA THR A 285 2.59 -2.09 15.78
C THR A 285 1.12 -1.66 15.63
N ILE A 286 0.29 -1.68 16.68
CA ILE A 286 -1.12 -1.28 16.58
C ILE A 286 -1.27 0.24 16.35
N ARG A 287 -0.27 1.05 16.72
CA ARG A 287 -0.25 2.50 16.47
C ARG A 287 -0.44 2.89 15.00
N TYR A 288 0.01 2.05 14.06
CA TYR A 288 -0.13 2.34 12.63
C TYR A 288 -1.59 2.32 12.17
N ALA A 289 -2.46 1.55 12.83
CA ALA A 289 -3.89 1.61 12.62
C ALA A 289 -4.44 2.99 13.05
N SER A 290 -4.04 3.50 14.22
CA SER A 290 -4.41 4.85 14.67
C SER A 290 -3.93 5.92 13.67
N TYR A 291 -2.72 5.79 13.13
CA TYR A 291 -2.20 6.74 12.13
C TYR A 291 -2.99 6.70 10.82
N ALA A 292 -3.40 5.51 10.36
CA ALA A 292 -4.28 5.38 9.21
C ALA A 292 -5.65 6.04 9.49
N GLU A 293 -6.21 5.85 10.68
CA GLU A 293 -7.46 6.50 11.09
C GLU A 293 -7.32 8.03 11.07
N TRP A 294 -6.24 8.58 11.62
CA TRP A 294 -6.02 10.02 11.63
C TRP A 294 -5.86 10.60 10.22
N ARG A 295 -5.23 9.86 9.31
CA ARG A 295 -5.14 10.23 7.89
C ARG A 295 -6.52 10.19 7.22
N ILE A 296 -7.37 9.21 7.53
CA ILE A 296 -8.76 9.17 7.06
C ILE A 296 -9.56 10.35 7.58
N ILE A 297 -9.43 10.69 8.86
CA ILE A 297 -10.11 11.85 9.45
C ILE A 297 -9.76 13.12 8.67
N ALA A 298 -8.46 13.33 8.43
CA ALA A 298 -7.98 14.49 7.69
C ALA A 298 -8.48 14.50 6.23
N LEU A 299 -8.43 13.37 5.54
CA LEU A 299 -8.89 13.26 4.16
C LEU A 299 -10.40 13.50 4.06
N ARG A 300 -11.20 12.91 4.97
CA ARG A 300 -12.65 13.08 5.03
C ARG A 300 -13.03 14.54 5.28
N ALA A 301 -12.33 15.23 6.19
CA ALA A 301 -12.56 16.64 6.48
C ALA A 301 -12.29 17.52 5.25
N ALA A 302 -11.27 17.18 4.45
CA ALA A 302 -10.91 17.93 3.27
C ALA A 302 -11.77 17.60 2.04
N VAL A 303 -12.30 16.38 1.91
CA VAL A 303 -13.02 15.93 0.70
C VAL A 303 -14.53 15.95 0.87
N ALA A 304 -15.04 15.39 1.97
CA ALA A 304 -16.47 15.22 2.22
C ALA A 304 -16.84 15.63 3.66
N PRO A 305 -16.65 16.91 4.04
CA PRO A 305 -16.78 17.37 5.42
C PRO A 305 -18.19 17.19 6.01
N LEU A 306 -19.24 17.21 5.18
CA LEU A 306 -20.62 17.00 5.62
C LEU A 306 -20.87 15.61 6.23
N LEU A 307 -20.05 14.61 5.88
CA LEU A 307 -20.18 13.26 6.46
C LEU A 307 -20.06 13.29 7.99
N TYR A 308 -19.29 14.22 8.56
CA TYR A 308 -19.16 14.33 10.03
C TYR A 308 -20.44 14.69 10.77
N LEU A 309 -21.49 15.10 10.07
CA LEU A 309 -22.82 15.29 10.66
C LEU A 309 -23.67 14.02 10.65
N GLN A 310 -23.24 12.94 9.99
CA GLN A 310 -23.96 11.67 9.98
C GLN A 310 -23.95 11.03 11.38
N PRO A 311 -25.05 10.35 11.78
CA PRO A 311 -25.18 9.74 13.11
C PRO A 311 -24.04 8.78 13.45
N ASP A 312 -23.62 7.94 12.51
CA ASP A 312 -22.59 6.92 12.74
C ASP A 312 -21.23 7.55 13.02
N LEU A 313 -20.86 8.60 12.28
CA LEU A 313 -19.61 9.33 12.53
C LEU A 313 -19.67 10.16 13.82
N ARG A 314 -20.82 10.78 14.12
CA ARG A 314 -21.04 11.45 15.41
C ARG A 314 -20.92 10.47 16.58
N LYS A 315 -21.43 9.25 16.43
CA LYS A 315 -21.30 8.19 17.43
C LYS A 315 -19.85 7.70 17.55
N ARG A 316 -19.17 7.49 16.43
CA ARG A 316 -17.77 6.99 16.37
C ARG A 316 -16.80 7.96 17.04
N TYR A 317 -16.95 9.25 16.77
CA TYR A 317 -16.01 10.29 17.19
C TYR A 317 -16.46 11.11 18.40
N GLY A 318 -17.71 10.95 18.83
CA GLY A 318 -18.25 11.66 19.98
C GLY A 318 -18.50 13.15 19.72
N ASN A 319 -18.71 13.88 20.81
CA ASN A 319 -19.05 15.30 20.82
C ASN A 319 -17.84 16.15 21.23
N ASP A 320 -18.09 17.34 21.77
CA ASP A 320 -17.07 18.30 22.18
C ASP A 320 -15.95 17.64 23.01
N PRO A 321 -14.68 17.71 22.56
CA PRO A 321 -13.57 17.08 23.25
C PRO A 321 -13.17 17.77 24.57
N ASP A 322 -13.65 18.98 24.87
CA ASP A 322 -13.19 19.77 26.02
C ASP A 322 -13.28 19.00 27.35
N GLN A 323 -14.42 18.33 27.58
CA GLN A 323 -14.62 17.51 28.77
C GLN A 323 -13.68 16.31 28.81
N ALA A 324 -13.46 15.64 27.67
CA ALA A 324 -12.57 14.49 27.58
C ALA A 324 -11.10 14.88 27.86
N ILE A 325 -10.68 16.06 27.42
CA ILE A 325 -9.33 16.60 27.74
C ILE A 325 -9.24 16.97 29.22
N SER A 326 -10.27 17.62 29.76
CA SER A 326 -10.31 18.02 31.18
C SER A 326 -10.33 16.83 32.12
N ALA A 327 -11.04 15.76 31.75
CA ALA A 327 -11.19 14.53 32.53
C ALA A 327 -10.11 13.49 32.20
N TRP A 328 -9.09 13.86 31.42
CA TRP A 328 -8.03 12.94 31.05
C TRP A 328 -7.31 12.41 32.29
N SER A 329 -7.23 11.09 32.40
CA SER A 329 -6.79 10.35 33.58
C SER A 329 -5.47 9.59 33.38
N GLY A 330 -4.67 10.00 32.39
CA GLY A 330 -3.35 9.45 32.13
C GLY A 330 -2.27 9.95 33.08
N GLU A 331 -1.05 9.39 32.97
CA GLU A 331 0.11 9.90 33.72
C GLU A 331 0.47 11.32 33.25
N ASP A 332 0.58 12.28 34.17
CA ASP A 332 0.82 13.69 33.78
C ASP A 332 2.15 13.88 33.03
N SER A 333 3.12 12.98 33.20
CA SER A 333 4.36 12.91 32.41
C SER A 333 4.12 12.67 30.91
N ASP A 334 3.03 12.02 30.55
CA ASP A 334 2.68 11.74 29.15
C ASP A 334 2.02 12.94 28.48
N TRP A 335 1.23 13.72 29.23
CA TRP A 335 0.54 14.90 28.73
C TRP A 335 0.27 15.92 29.85
N PRO A 336 1.22 16.84 30.07
CA PRO A 336 1.18 17.76 31.21
C PRO A 336 -0.11 18.59 31.29
N ALA A 337 -0.59 18.84 32.51
CA ALA A 337 -1.78 19.65 32.75
C ALA A 337 -1.73 21.05 32.09
N ALA A 338 -0.53 21.65 31.99
CA ALA A 338 -0.32 22.93 31.31
C ALA A 338 -0.59 22.83 29.80
N GLU A 339 -0.13 21.77 29.15
CA GLU A 339 -0.38 21.50 27.72
C GLU A 339 -1.85 21.22 27.46
N ARG A 340 -2.48 20.38 28.30
CA ARG A 340 -3.93 20.11 28.25
C ARG A 340 -4.75 21.40 28.33
N LYS A 341 -4.39 22.29 29.26
CA LYS A 341 -5.03 23.60 29.41
C LYS A 341 -4.83 24.48 28.16
N ALA A 342 -3.62 24.51 27.61
CA ALA A 342 -3.33 25.26 26.39
C ALA A 342 -4.11 24.74 25.17
N VAL A 343 -4.19 23.41 25.01
CA VAL A 343 -4.99 22.76 23.96
C VAL A 343 -6.47 23.14 24.09
N ARG A 344 -7.05 23.04 25.29
CA ARG A 344 -8.46 23.42 25.53
C ARG A 344 -8.73 24.88 25.16
N ALA A 345 -7.84 25.79 25.56
CA ALA A 345 -7.94 27.21 25.22
C ALA A 345 -7.87 27.47 23.70
N LEU A 346 -7.23 26.58 22.94
CA LEU A 346 -7.08 26.69 21.49
C LEU A 346 -8.31 26.16 20.72
N LEU A 347 -9.12 25.26 21.30
CA LEU A 347 -10.25 24.62 20.62
C LEU A 347 -11.25 25.61 19.97
N PRO A 348 -11.68 26.71 20.63
CA PRO A 348 -12.59 27.67 20.00
C PRO A 348 -11.98 28.31 18.75
N LYS A 349 -10.68 28.62 18.78
CA LYS A 349 -9.98 29.22 17.64
C LYS A 349 -9.88 28.23 16.47
N VAL A 350 -9.54 26.97 16.74
CA VAL A 350 -9.44 25.93 15.69
C VAL A 350 -10.80 25.72 15.02
N ARG A 351 -11.89 25.71 15.81
CA ARG A 351 -13.26 25.62 15.27
C ARG A 351 -13.59 26.81 14.38
N ALA A 352 -13.31 28.03 14.83
CA ALA A 352 -13.57 29.25 14.06
C ALA A 352 -12.76 29.29 12.74
N ASP A 353 -11.47 28.99 12.79
CA ASP A 353 -10.62 28.95 11.59
C ASP A 353 -11.06 27.84 10.62
N THR A 354 -11.50 26.69 11.14
CA THR A 354 -12.03 25.58 10.33
C THR A 354 -13.36 25.97 9.66
N ALA A 355 -14.26 26.64 10.39
CA ALA A 355 -15.52 27.13 9.84
C ALA A 355 -15.27 28.17 8.73
N ALA A 356 -14.35 29.11 8.96
CA ALA A 356 -13.95 30.10 7.95
C ALA A 356 -13.36 29.43 6.69
N TRP A 357 -12.52 28.40 6.88
CA TRP A 357 -11.99 27.60 5.77
C TRP A 357 -13.10 26.88 4.99
N LEU A 358 -14.07 26.26 5.69
CA LEU A 358 -15.22 25.60 5.04
C LEU A 358 -16.09 26.60 4.25
N VAL A 359 -16.30 27.81 4.76
CA VAL A 359 -17.01 28.87 4.03
C VAL A 359 -16.23 29.29 2.77
N GLY A 360 -14.92 29.54 2.91
CA GLY A 360 -14.07 30.01 1.81
C GLY A 360 -13.83 28.95 0.74
N GLU A 361 -13.26 27.82 1.13
CA GLU A 361 -12.78 26.75 0.24
C GLU A 361 -13.88 25.79 -0.20
N LYS A 362 -14.89 25.53 0.66
CA LYS A 362 -15.99 24.60 0.36
C LYS A 362 -17.30 25.29 0.02
N ARG A 363 -17.34 26.63 0.03
CA ARG A 363 -18.55 27.43 -0.23
C ARG A 363 -19.73 27.02 0.65
N MET A 364 -19.42 26.56 1.86
CA MET A 364 -20.43 26.06 2.81
C MET A 364 -21.15 27.24 3.47
N PRO A 365 -22.49 27.15 3.68
CA PRO A 365 -23.21 28.15 4.47
C PRO A 365 -22.63 28.26 5.89
N ALA A 366 -22.46 29.49 6.40
CA ALA A 366 -21.78 29.74 7.68
C ALA A 366 -22.28 28.88 8.84
N LYS A 367 -23.61 28.82 9.06
CA LYS A 367 -24.21 28.01 10.12
C LYS A 367 -23.89 26.51 9.99
N GLN A 368 -23.84 26.00 8.77
CA GLN A 368 -23.48 24.60 8.52
C GLN A 368 -21.98 24.38 8.71
N ALA A 369 -21.16 25.34 8.28
CA ALA A 369 -19.72 25.33 8.47
C ALA A 369 -19.35 25.28 9.97
N ASP A 370 -20.06 26.00 10.83
CA ASP A 370 -19.84 25.95 12.28
C ASP A 370 -20.10 24.55 12.86
N GLN A 371 -21.23 23.93 12.47
CA GLN A 371 -21.60 22.59 12.93
C GLN A 371 -20.59 21.53 12.46
N VAL A 372 -20.17 21.62 11.21
CA VAL A 372 -19.20 20.71 10.59
C VAL A 372 -17.81 20.91 11.19
N ALA A 373 -17.38 22.15 11.40
CA ALA A 373 -16.10 22.47 12.04
C ALA A 373 -16.02 21.89 13.45
N ALA A 374 -17.08 22.03 14.25
CA ALA A 374 -17.15 21.42 15.57
C ALA A 374 -17.01 19.89 15.52
N ALA A 375 -17.67 19.23 14.58
CA ALA A 375 -17.61 17.78 14.41
C ALA A 375 -16.23 17.29 13.90
N ILE A 376 -15.58 18.03 12.99
CA ILE A 376 -14.21 17.73 12.52
C ILE A 376 -13.21 17.85 13.67
N VAL A 377 -13.29 18.92 14.47
CA VAL A 377 -12.40 19.12 15.63
C VAL A 377 -12.61 18.03 16.66
N ALA A 378 -13.86 17.66 16.94
CA ALA A 378 -14.18 16.53 17.83
C ALA A 378 -13.55 15.22 17.33
N ALA A 379 -13.73 14.89 16.04
CA ALA A 379 -13.14 13.68 15.46
C ALA A 379 -11.62 13.65 15.54
N TRP A 380 -10.96 14.75 15.17
CA TRP A 380 -9.51 14.81 15.20
C TRP A 380 -8.96 14.65 16.61
N VAL A 381 -9.58 15.30 17.60
CA VAL A 381 -9.11 15.25 19.00
C VAL A 381 -9.45 13.92 19.66
N ASN A 382 -10.72 13.50 19.61
CA ASN A 382 -11.17 12.29 20.30
C ASN A 382 -10.49 11.02 19.76
N ALA A 383 -10.18 10.97 18.46
CA ALA A 383 -9.41 9.85 17.90
C ALA A 383 -7.99 9.74 18.47
N ARG A 384 -7.37 10.86 18.88
CA ARG A 384 -6.04 10.86 19.54
C ARG A 384 -6.13 10.49 21.01
N LEU A 385 -7.18 10.95 21.69
CA LEU A 385 -7.45 10.55 23.07
C LEU A 385 -7.76 9.05 23.18
N ALA A 386 -8.57 8.52 22.27
CA ALA A 386 -9.00 7.12 22.28
C ALA A 386 -7.87 6.13 22.01
N SER A 387 -6.84 6.53 21.27
CA SER A 387 -5.72 5.63 20.95
C SER A 387 -4.89 5.22 22.18
N ARG A 388 -5.02 5.89 23.34
CA ARG A 388 -4.40 5.47 24.61
C ARG A 388 -5.23 4.38 25.31
N ALA A 389 -6.55 4.41 25.15
CA ALA A 389 -7.44 3.44 25.78
C ALA A 389 -7.33 2.01 25.18
N LYS A 390 -6.68 1.88 24.02
CA LYS A 390 -6.44 0.58 23.34
C LYS A 390 -5.06 -0.03 23.64
N SER A 391 -4.19 0.67 24.37
CA SER A 391 -2.82 0.24 24.70
C SER A 391 -2.63 -0.11 26.18
N GLY A 392 -3.69 -0.05 26.99
CA GLY A 392 -3.70 -0.42 28.40
C GLY A 392 -4.39 -1.76 28.67
#